data_AF-A0A0F9NNP9-F1
#
_entry.id   AF-A0A0F9NNP9-F1
#
_cell.length_a   1.000
_cell.length_b   1.000
_cell.length_c   1.000
_cell.angle_alpha   90.00
_cell.angle_beta   90.00
_cell.angle_gamma   90.00
#
_symmetry.space_group_name_H-M   'P 1'
#
loop_
_entity.id
_entity.type
_entity.pdbx_description
1 polymer ?
#
loop_
_entity_poly.entity_id
_entity_poly.type
_entity_poly.pdbx_seq_one_letter_code
_entity_poly.pdbx_strand_id
1 'polypeptide(L)'
;MTHIIIDRRLNTKKKSTVNRKRFLERVKKQTRKAVKDIVREGKISDIASDKEEKVNVPAKDISEPIFHHGNGGTIERVFPGNEEFIKGDRFPRPPEGQGMGKGPGSPDGVGEDSFSFNISKEEFLDIFFEDLELPDLTKTDIATVEETTYRKAGFITDGSPNRLSIIRSMRRAFSRRIALRNPKRKELQKLEKELAALILFPDLDEEQEKRRLELAVEIEHLKKRIKAIPFIDEIDLRYHNYVKEPV
;
A
#
# COMPACT_ATOMS: atom_id res chain seq x y z
N MET A 1 22.82 2.75 26.64
CA MET A 1 22.42 3.63 27.75
C MET A 1 21.69 4.84 27.17
N THR A 2 20.64 5.35 27.82
CA THR A 2 19.81 6.43 27.25
C THR A 2 20.44 7.79 27.54
N HIS A 3 21.02 8.41 26.51
CA HIS A 3 21.55 9.77 26.55
C HIS A 3 20.40 10.76 26.79
N ILE A 4 20.46 11.52 27.88
CA ILE A 4 19.46 12.55 28.18
C ILE A 4 20.11 13.90 27.85
N ILE A 5 19.95 14.34 26.61
CA ILE A 5 20.26 15.74 26.26
C ILE A 5 19.19 16.59 26.95
N ILE A 6 19.56 17.25 28.05
CA ILE A 6 18.65 18.12 28.80
C ILE A 6 18.53 19.46 28.07
N ASP A 7 17.47 19.61 27.27
CA ASP A 7 17.08 20.91 26.72
C ASP A 7 16.56 21.82 27.85
N ARG A 8 17.39 22.78 28.25
CA ARG A 8 17.10 23.74 29.34
C ARG A 8 16.23 24.92 28.90
N ARG A 9 15.74 24.97 27.65
CA ARG A 9 14.92 26.09 27.16
C ARG A 9 13.53 26.08 27.78
N LEU A 10 12.97 27.28 27.99
CA LEU A 10 11.58 27.47 28.43
C LEU A 10 10.65 26.84 27.37
N ASN A 11 10.07 25.69 27.70
CA ASN A 11 9.32 24.90 26.73
C ASN A 11 8.01 25.62 26.38
N THR A 12 7.92 26.14 25.15
CA THR A 12 6.70 26.76 24.65
C THR A 12 5.60 25.70 24.53
N LYS A 13 4.48 25.91 25.24
CA LYS A 13 3.35 24.97 25.48
C LYS A 13 2.63 24.41 24.23
N LYS A 14 3.15 24.61 23.01
CA LYS A 14 2.49 24.33 21.72
C LYS A 14 3.23 23.38 20.77
N LYS A 15 4.40 22.82 21.11
CA LYS A 15 5.10 21.87 20.22
C LYS A 15 4.65 20.43 20.48
N SER A 16 4.28 19.69 19.42
CA SER A 16 3.92 18.27 19.52
C SER A 16 5.10 17.42 20.03
N THR A 17 4.82 16.38 20.81
CA THR A 17 5.82 15.44 21.34
C THR A 17 6.67 14.82 20.23
N VAL A 18 6.06 14.56 19.07
CA VAL A 18 6.71 14.01 17.88
C VAL A 18 7.73 14.98 17.28
N ASN A 19 7.39 16.27 17.14
CA ASN A 19 8.33 17.26 16.61
C ASN A 19 9.49 17.50 17.56
N ARG A 20 9.23 17.51 18.88
CA ARG A 20 10.29 17.58 19.90
C ARG A 20 11.25 16.40 19.78
N LYS A 21 10.74 15.18 19.61
CA LYS A 21 11.59 13.99 19.40
C LYS A 21 12.49 14.14 18.17
N ARG A 22 11.93 14.55 17.02
CA ARG A 22 12.70 14.78 15.79
C ARG A 22 13.75 15.88 15.94
N PHE A 23 13.43 16.95 16.69
CA PHE A 23 14.39 17.99 17.02
C PHE A 23 15.56 17.44 17.85
N LEU A 24 15.27 16.70 18.92
CA LEU A 24 16.30 16.08 19.76
C LEU A 24 17.18 15.10 18.98
N GLU A 25 16.62 14.30 18.07
CA GLU A 25 17.38 13.41 17.19
C GLU A 25 18.34 14.18 16.27
N ARG A 26 17.89 15.31 15.69
CA ARG A 26 18.75 16.16 14.84
C ARG A 26 19.85 16.83 15.64
N VAL A 27 19.54 17.33 16.83
CA VAL A 27 20.53 17.89 17.75
C VAL A 27 21.56 16.81 18.13
N LYS A 28 21.12 15.60 18.52
CA LYS A 28 22.04 14.47 18.84
C LYS A 28 22.99 14.16 17.67
N LYS A 29 22.48 14.17 16.44
CA LYS A 29 23.30 13.92 15.25
C LYS A 29 24.37 15.01 15.04
N GLN A 30 24.01 16.26 15.26
CA GLN A 30 24.94 17.38 15.09
C GLN A 30 25.94 17.50 16.24
N THR A 31 25.54 17.22 17.48
CA THR A 31 26.47 17.15 18.62
C THR A 31 27.49 16.04 18.42
N ARG A 32 27.08 14.86 17.93
CA ARG A 32 28.01 13.77 17.57
C ARG A 32 29.03 14.22 16.52
N LYS A 33 28.58 14.91 15.47
CA LYS A 33 29.47 15.43 14.42
C LYS A 33 30.46 16.46 14.98
N ALA A 34 29.98 17.40 15.80
CA ALA A 34 30.82 18.42 16.42
C ALA A 34 31.87 17.82 17.36
N VAL A 35 31.50 16.82 18.17
CA VAL A 35 32.43 16.08 19.04
C VAL A 35 33.53 15.39 18.21
N LYS A 36 33.16 14.76 17.09
CA LYS A 36 34.12 14.13 16.17
C LYS A 36 35.10 15.15 15.57
N ASP A 37 34.60 16.32 15.18
CA ASP A 37 35.42 17.38 14.61
C ASP A 37 36.38 17.95 15.67
N ILE A 38 35.93 18.14 16.93
CA ILE A 38 36.78 18.57 18.06
C ILE A 38 37.92 17.58 18.34
N VAL A 39 37.62 16.27 18.37
CA VAL A 39 38.64 15.22 18.56
C VAL A 39 39.66 15.23 17.43
N ARG A 40 39.20 15.40 16.18
CA ARG A 40 40.08 15.48 15.00
C ARG A 40 41.02 16.68 15.03
N GLU A 41 40.58 17.80 15.60
CA GLU A 41 41.39 19.01 15.78
C GLU A 41 42.41 18.90 16.92
N GLY A 42 42.44 17.79 17.67
CA GLY A 42 43.48 17.51 18.66
C GLY A 42 43.35 18.30 19.97
N LYS A 43 42.19 18.93 20.23
CA LYS A 43 41.92 19.70 21.46
C LYS A 43 41.64 18.83 22.70
N ILE A 44 42.13 17.59 22.71
CA ILE A 44 41.88 16.61 23.78
C ILE A 44 42.47 17.07 25.13
N SER A 45 43.55 17.87 25.10
CA SER A 45 44.21 18.39 26.31
C SER A 45 43.36 19.38 27.11
N ASP A 46 42.46 20.13 26.44
CA ASP A 46 41.61 21.13 27.10
C ASP A 46 40.39 20.49 27.80
N ILE A 47 40.02 19.27 27.38
CA ILE A 47 38.87 18.47 27.86
C ILE A 47 39.13 17.83 29.24
N ALA A 48 40.41 17.69 29.62
CA ALA A 48 40.80 17.11 30.91
C ALA A 48 40.60 18.06 32.11
N SER A 49 40.33 19.34 31.87
CA SER A 49 39.99 20.31 32.91
C SER A 49 38.49 20.22 33.23
N ASP A 50 38.08 20.16 34.49
CA ASP A 50 36.69 19.94 34.97
C ASP A 50 35.66 21.06 34.63
N LYS A 51 35.82 21.75 33.50
CA LYS A 51 34.90 22.79 33.04
C LYS A 51 33.89 22.18 32.08
N GLU A 52 32.62 22.54 32.27
CA GLU A 52 31.54 22.30 31.30
C GLU A 52 31.97 22.85 29.93
N GLU A 53 32.17 21.96 28.94
CA GLU A 53 32.64 22.38 27.62
C GLU A 53 31.47 22.89 26.79
N LYS A 54 31.67 24.08 26.20
CA LYS A 54 30.68 24.70 25.31
C LYS A 54 30.90 24.17 23.89
N VAL A 55 30.12 23.17 23.50
CA VAL A 55 30.10 22.68 22.12
C VAL A 55 29.17 23.57 21.31
N ASN A 56 29.77 24.37 20.42
CA ASN A 56 29.02 25.18 19.46
C ASN A 56 28.50 24.30 18.33
N VAL A 57 27.18 24.14 18.25
CA VAL A 57 26.56 23.36 17.19
C VAL A 57 26.00 24.31 16.13
N PRO A 58 26.37 24.16 14.84
CA PRO A 58 25.88 25.04 13.79
C PRO A 58 24.37 24.90 13.61
N ALA A 59 23.64 26.01 13.60
CA ALA A 59 22.18 26.00 13.54
C ALA A 59 21.57 25.68 12.16
N LYS A 60 22.39 25.69 11.10
CA LYS A 60 21.92 25.48 9.72
C LYS A 60 21.08 24.21 9.56
N ASP A 61 21.44 23.14 10.29
CA ASP A 61 20.79 21.82 10.18
C ASP A 61 19.80 21.51 11.32
N ILE A 62 19.61 22.44 12.27
CA ILE A 62 18.73 22.27 13.45
C ILE A 62 17.37 22.95 13.22
N SER A 63 17.25 23.80 12.20
CA SER A 63 16.05 24.59 11.88
C SER A 63 14.78 23.73 11.74
N GLU A 64 13.71 24.09 12.44
CA GLU A 64 12.40 23.44 12.28
C GLU A 64 11.65 24.04 11.06
N PRO A 65 10.98 23.22 10.23
CA PRO A 65 10.12 23.76 9.20
C PRO A 65 8.92 24.46 9.84
N ILE A 66 8.70 25.71 9.44
CA ILE A 66 7.55 26.50 9.91
C ILE A 66 6.45 26.40 8.85
N PHE A 67 5.30 25.89 9.26
CA PHE A 67 4.11 25.89 8.41
C PHE A 67 3.34 27.18 8.64
N HIS A 68 3.17 27.95 7.57
CA HIS A 68 2.24 29.07 7.53
C HIS A 68 0.99 28.65 6.76
N HIS A 69 -0.18 29.12 7.19
CA HIS A 69 -1.38 29.01 6.38
C HIS A 69 -1.22 29.99 5.22
N GLY A 70 -0.84 29.48 4.05
CA GLY A 70 -0.85 30.25 2.81
C GLY A 70 -2.22 30.22 2.16
N ASN A 71 -2.49 31.16 1.26
CA ASN A 71 -3.60 31.08 0.31
C ASN A 71 -3.25 30.03 -0.78
N GLY A 72 -3.22 28.76 -0.41
CA GLY A 72 -2.98 27.66 -1.34
C GLY A 72 -4.27 27.18 -2.03
N GLY A 73 -4.15 26.71 -3.27
CA GLY A 73 -5.26 26.16 -4.06
C GLY A 73 -6.00 27.17 -4.94
N THR A 74 -6.98 26.69 -5.71
CA THR A 74 -7.89 27.53 -6.50
C THR A 74 -8.95 28.11 -5.57
N ILE A 75 -8.80 29.37 -5.17
CA ILE A 75 -9.77 30.05 -4.31
C ILE A 75 -10.74 30.84 -5.20
N GLU A 76 -11.98 30.37 -5.32
CA GLU A 76 -13.09 31.20 -5.81
C GLU A 76 -13.58 32.12 -4.69
N ARG A 77 -13.52 33.43 -4.94
CA ARG A 77 -14.10 34.45 -4.04
C ARG A 77 -15.22 35.17 -4.78
N VAL A 78 -16.37 35.28 -4.13
CA VAL A 78 -17.47 36.12 -4.58
C VAL A 78 -17.22 37.51 -4.01
N PHE A 79 -16.89 38.46 -4.89
CA PHE A 79 -16.84 39.87 -4.54
C PHE A 79 -18.24 40.46 -4.72
N PRO A 80 -18.71 41.37 -3.84
CA PRO A 80 -19.91 42.14 -4.10
C PRO A 80 -19.68 42.93 -5.41
N GLY A 81 -20.42 42.57 -6.46
CA GLY A 81 -20.22 43.06 -7.82
C GLY A 81 -20.85 44.41 -8.08
N ASN A 82 -20.35 45.08 -9.12
CA ASN A 82 -20.75 46.40 -9.62
C ASN A 82 -22.27 46.52 -9.85
N GLU A 83 -22.79 47.73 -9.64
CA GLU A 83 -24.18 48.09 -9.97
C GLU A 83 -24.47 48.04 -11.48
N GLU A 84 -23.42 48.10 -12.32
CA GLU A 84 -23.51 48.00 -13.78
C GLU A 84 -22.84 46.70 -14.27
N PHE A 85 -23.65 45.83 -14.87
CA PHE A 85 -23.24 44.48 -15.32
C PHE A 85 -22.36 44.52 -16.58
N ILE A 86 -21.08 44.91 -16.43
CA ILE A 86 -20.09 44.86 -17.52
C ILE A 86 -19.29 43.56 -17.42
N LYS A 87 -19.33 42.75 -18.49
CA LYS A 87 -18.58 41.49 -18.58
C LYS A 87 -17.11 41.79 -18.92
N GLY A 88 -16.18 41.38 -18.04
CA GLY A 88 -14.73 41.51 -18.28
C GLY A 88 -13.99 42.48 -17.35
N ASP A 89 -14.60 42.88 -16.24
CA ASP A 89 -14.02 43.84 -15.31
C ASP A 89 -12.76 43.32 -14.59
N ARG A 90 -11.79 44.20 -14.34
CA ARG A 90 -10.49 43.85 -13.75
C ARG A 90 -10.33 44.55 -12.39
N PHE A 91 -10.23 43.76 -11.32
CA PHE A 91 -9.92 44.30 -10.00
C PHE A 91 -8.42 44.59 -9.83
N PRO A 92 -8.03 45.70 -9.18
CA PRO A 92 -6.64 45.91 -8.78
C PRO A 92 -6.21 44.79 -7.85
N ARG A 93 -5.06 44.17 -8.15
CA ARG A 93 -4.48 43.14 -7.28
C ARG A 93 -4.30 43.78 -5.89
N PRO A 94 -4.83 43.19 -4.80
CA PRO A 94 -4.58 43.72 -3.47
C PRO A 94 -3.06 43.82 -3.29
N PRO A 95 -2.56 44.93 -2.71
CA PRO A 95 -1.13 45.03 -2.42
C PRO A 95 -0.76 43.79 -1.61
N GLU A 96 0.25 43.05 -2.08
CA GLU A 96 0.80 41.95 -1.31
C GLU A 96 1.07 42.50 0.08
N GLY A 97 0.42 41.93 1.08
CA GLY A 97 0.64 42.32 2.46
C GLY A 97 2.14 42.28 2.68
N GLN A 98 2.72 43.44 2.95
CA GLN A 98 4.07 43.54 3.49
C GLN A 98 4.07 42.65 4.72
N GLY A 99 4.64 41.45 4.57
CA GLY A 99 5.38 40.88 5.66
C GLY A 99 6.36 41.97 6.06
N MET A 100 6.22 42.45 7.29
CA MET A 100 7.14 43.38 7.92
C MET A 100 8.54 42.74 7.86
N GLY A 101 9.24 42.97 6.75
CA GLY A 101 10.63 42.63 6.56
C GLY A 101 11.39 43.50 7.53
N LYS A 102 11.88 42.89 8.59
CA LYS A 102 12.66 43.53 9.64
C LYS A 102 13.99 44.00 9.04
N GLY A 103 13.99 45.19 8.43
CA GLY A 103 15.15 46.00 8.07
C GLY A 103 16.14 45.42 7.04
N PRO A 104 17.00 46.26 6.44
CA PRO A 104 18.20 45.78 5.77
C PRO A 104 19.09 45.13 6.84
N GLY A 105 19.39 43.83 6.67
CA GLY A 105 20.39 43.17 7.48
C GLY A 105 21.73 43.90 7.33
N SER A 106 22.34 44.29 8.45
CA SER A 106 23.69 44.85 8.47
C SER A 106 24.67 43.88 7.79
N PRO A 107 25.60 44.34 6.93
CA PRO A 107 26.58 43.47 6.26
C PRO A 107 27.46 42.68 7.23
N ASP A 108 27.59 43.14 8.48
CA ASP A 108 28.41 42.55 9.54
C ASP A 108 27.59 41.85 10.65
N GLY A 109 26.30 41.64 10.40
CA GLY A 109 25.42 40.92 11.32
C GLY A 109 25.69 39.42 11.25
N VAL A 110 26.68 38.94 12.02
CA VAL A 110 26.76 37.52 12.39
C VAL A 110 25.42 37.17 13.01
N GLY A 111 24.61 36.40 12.29
CA GLY A 111 23.31 35.94 12.79
C GLY A 111 23.52 35.26 14.13
N GLU A 112 23.01 35.87 15.20
CA GLU A 112 22.93 35.27 16.52
C GLU A 112 21.92 34.12 16.48
N ASP A 113 22.31 33.01 15.87
CA ASP A 113 21.58 31.75 16.04
C ASP A 113 22.55 30.58 16.12
N SER A 114 23.80 30.81 16.51
CA SER A 114 24.71 29.73 16.90
C SER A 114 24.22 29.14 18.23
N PHE A 115 23.56 27.99 18.18
CA PHE A 115 23.17 27.29 19.40
C PHE A 115 24.42 26.70 20.06
N SER A 116 24.89 27.35 21.13
CA SER A 116 25.89 26.79 22.02
C SER A 116 25.21 25.83 23.00
N PHE A 117 25.59 24.56 22.97
CA PHE A 117 25.16 23.58 23.97
C PHE A 117 26.32 23.36 24.95
N ASN A 118 26.04 23.38 26.24
CA ASN A 118 27.02 22.98 27.25
C ASN A 118 26.82 21.47 27.47
N ILE A 119 27.87 20.69 27.25
CA ILE A 119 27.86 19.24 27.43
C ILE A 119 28.77 18.93 28.62
N SER A 120 28.38 17.98 29.47
CA SER A 120 29.22 17.53 30.58
C SER A 120 30.36 16.63 30.07
N LYS A 121 31.42 16.47 30.88
CA LYS A 121 32.52 15.55 30.57
C LYS A 121 32.06 14.11 30.36
N GLU A 122 31.12 13.65 31.20
CA GLU A 122 30.54 12.31 31.11
C GLU A 122 29.77 12.14 29.80
N GLU A 123 28.92 13.12 29.46
CA GLU A 123 28.15 13.11 28.20
C GLU A 123 29.06 13.14 26.96
N PHE A 124 30.17 13.87 27.01
CA PHE A 124 31.17 13.90 25.93
C PHE A 124 31.81 12.52 25.72
N LEU A 125 32.28 11.89 26.81
CA LEU A 125 32.92 10.57 26.75
C LEU A 125 31.94 9.51 26.25
N ASP A 126 30.69 9.53 26.71
CA ASP A 126 29.67 8.61 26.25
C ASP A 126 29.38 8.74 24.74
N ILE A 127 29.29 9.97 24.23
CA ILE A 127 29.10 10.22 22.79
C ILE A 127 30.31 9.73 21.99
N PHE A 128 31.52 9.88 22.53
CA PHE A 128 32.75 9.41 21.90
C PHE A 128 32.83 7.88 21.85
N PHE A 129 32.51 7.19 22.95
CA PHE A 129 32.55 5.73 23.03
C PHE A 129 31.39 5.04 22.31
N GLU A 130 30.25 5.70 22.08
CA GLU A 130 29.13 5.18 21.27
C GLU A 130 29.59 4.75 19.85
N ASP A 131 30.55 5.46 19.26
CA ASP A 131 31.10 5.14 17.93
C ASP A 131 32.29 4.14 17.98
N LEU A 132 32.77 3.78 19.18
CA LEU A 132 33.82 2.78 19.40
C LEU A 132 33.28 1.41 19.82
N GLU A 133 31.98 1.29 20.09
CA GLU A 133 31.35 0.01 20.32
C GLU A 133 31.40 -0.84 19.05
N LEU A 134 31.93 -2.06 19.19
CA LEU A 134 31.87 -3.07 18.13
C LEU A 134 30.39 -3.41 17.86
N PRO A 135 29.95 -3.49 16.58
CA PRO A 135 28.63 -3.99 16.24
C PRO A 135 28.39 -5.36 16.88
N ASP A 136 27.18 -5.64 17.36
CA ASP A 136 26.80 -6.93 17.95
C ASP A 136 26.91 -8.07 16.92
N LEU A 137 28.11 -8.62 16.73
CA LEU A 137 28.40 -9.73 15.80
C LEU A 137 27.72 -11.06 16.21
N THR A 138 27.31 -11.19 17.47
CA THR A 138 26.60 -12.39 17.96
C THR A 138 25.17 -12.53 17.42
N LYS A 139 24.58 -11.42 16.93
CA LYS A 139 23.21 -11.40 16.40
C LYS A 139 23.15 -11.68 14.89
N THR A 140 24.27 -11.62 14.18
CA THR A 140 24.32 -11.83 12.72
C THR A 140 24.30 -13.30 12.32
N ASP A 141 24.78 -14.21 13.17
CA ASP A 141 24.88 -15.64 12.84
C ASP A 141 23.55 -16.40 12.96
N ILE A 142 22.50 -15.80 13.54
CA ILE A 142 21.21 -16.46 13.82
C ILE A 142 20.13 -16.10 12.78
N ALA A 143 20.39 -15.13 11.89
CA ALA A 143 19.38 -14.60 10.98
C ALA A 143 19.62 -14.97 9.51
N THR A 144 19.76 -16.27 9.20
CA THR A 144 19.46 -16.73 7.84
C THR A 144 17.95 -16.67 7.68
N VAL A 145 17.43 -15.50 7.29
CA VAL A 145 16.02 -15.33 6.97
C VAL A 145 15.79 -16.04 5.65
N GLU A 146 15.18 -17.23 5.69
CA GLU A 146 14.69 -17.90 4.50
C GLU A 146 13.56 -17.04 3.89
N GLU A 147 13.92 -16.17 2.95
CA GLU A 147 12.94 -15.43 2.17
C GLU A 147 12.20 -16.41 1.26
N THR A 148 10.88 -16.49 1.44
CA THR A 148 10.02 -17.28 0.57
C THR A 148 9.16 -16.36 -0.27
N THR A 149 9.08 -16.63 -1.57
CA THR A 149 8.20 -15.90 -2.49
C THR A 149 7.14 -16.83 -3.05
N TYR A 150 5.97 -16.27 -3.39
CA TYR A 150 4.90 -17.03 -4.01
C TYR A 150 5.05 -17.02 -5.53
N ARG A 151 5.20 -18.20 -6.12
CA ARG A 151 5.19 -18.37 -7.57
C ARG A 151 3.92 -19.04 -8.06
N LYS A 152 3.45 -18.63 -9.24
CA LYS A 152 2.26 -19.19 -9.87
C LYS A 152 2.54 -20.61 -10.37
N ALA A 153 1.85 -21.58 -9.80
CA ALA A 153 2.04 -23.02 -10.04
C ALA A 153 0.86 -23.67 -10.78
N GLY A 154 0.20 -22.92 -11.67
CA GLY A 154 -0.90 -23.43 -12.50
C GLY A 154 -2.28 -23.35 -11.83
N PHE A 155 -3.03 -24.46 -11.88
CA PHE A 155 -4.42 -24.52 -11.42
C PHE A 155 -4.71 -25.75 -10.58
N ILE A 156 -5.55 -25.60 -9.56
CA ILE A 156 -6.05 -26.66 -8.69
C ILE A 156 -7.58 -26.76 -8.81
N THR A 157 -8.16 -27.89 -8.39
CA THR A 157 -9.60 -28.16 -8.50
C THR A 157 -10.43 -27.48 -7.41
N ASP A 158 -9.82 -27.25 -6.25
CA ASP A 158 -10.47 -26.63 -5.09
C ASP A 158 -9.61 -25.49 -4.54
N GLY A 159 -10.22 -24.49 -3.93
CA GLY A 159 -9.53 -23.33 -3.38
C GLY A 159 -10.44 -22.15 -3.06
N SER A 160 -9.84 -21.06 -2.58
CA SER A 160 -10.58 -19.84 -2.26
C SER A 160 -11.28 -19.25 -3.49
N PRO A 161 -12.55 -18.81 -3.40
CA PRO A 161 -13.28 -18.16 -4.48
C PRO A 161 -12.53 -16.99 -5.14
N ASN A 162 -11.70 -16.28 -4.38
CA ASN A 162 -10.89 -15.17 -4.88
C ASN A 162 -9.85 -15.60 -5.93
N ARG A 163 -9.48 -16.88 -5.95
CA ARG A 163 -8.54 -17.45 -6.91
C ARG A 163 -9.24 -18.17 -8.07
N LEU A 164 -10.58 -18.12 -8.16
CA LEU A 164 -11.33 -18.84 -9.18
C LEU A 164 -11.05 -18.30 -10.59
N SER A 165 -10.69 -19.19 -11.49
CA SER A 165 -10.50 -18.89 -12.91
C SER A 165 -11.79 -19.13 -13.69
N ILE A 166 -12.63 -18.08 -13.78
CA ILE A 166 -13.95 -18.15 -14.42
C ILE A 166 -13.86 -18.72 -15.84
N ILE A 167 -12.96 -18.21 -16.67
CA ILE A 167 -12.84 -18.62 -18.09
C ILE A 167 -12.53 -20.12 -18.20
N ARG A 168 -11.58 -20.62 -17.39
CA ARG A 168 -11.15 -22.01 -17.47
C ARG A 168 -12.21 -22.96 -16.91
N SER A 169 -12.89 -22.56 -15.83
CA SER A 169 -14.02 -23.31 -15.27
C SER A 169 -15.19 -23.38 -16.23
N MET A 170 -15.59 -22.25 -16.82
CA MET A 170 -16.66 -22.20 -17.81
C MET A 170 -16.34 -23.04 -19.05
N ARG A 171 -15.08 -23.01 -19.53
CA ARG A 171 -14.66 -23.86 -20.65
C ARG A 171 -14.77 -25.35 -20.31
N ARG A 172 -14.33 -25.78 -19.12
CA ARG A 172 -14.48 -27.17 -18.68
C ARG A 172 -15.95 -27.58 -18.54
N ALA A 173 -16.75 -26.73 -17.90
CA ALA A 173 -18.17 -26.98 -17.70
C ALA A 173 -18.92 -27.11 -19.03
N PHE A 174 -18.61 -26.25 -20.00
CA PHE A 174 -19.18 -26.32 -21.35
C PHE A 174 -18.79 -27.63 -22.06
N SER A 175 -17.51 -28.01 -22.03
CA SER A 175 -17.05 -29.26 -22.64
C SER A 175 -17.70 -30.49 -22.00
N ARG A 176 -17.77 -30.56 -20.67
CA ARG A 176 -18.45 -31.64 -19.94
C ARG A 176 -19.92 -31.72 -20.32
N ARG A 177 -20.60 -30.57 -20.33
CA ARG A 177 -22.02 -30.50 -20.69
C ARG A 177 -22.28 -30.95 -22.11
N ILE A 178 -21.43 -30.58 -23.07
CA ILE A 178 -21.50 -31.08 -24.44
C ILE A 178 -21.35 -32.61 -24.46
N ALA A 179 -20.34 -33.14 -23.78
CA ALA A 179 -20.06 -34.58 -23.74
C ALA A 179 -21.24 -35.38 -23.15
N LEU A 180 -21.86 -34.89 -22.09
CA LEU A 180 -23.02 -35.54 -21.45
C LEU A 180 -24.34 -35.35 -22.22
N ARG A 181 -24.49 -34.21 -22.92
CA ARG A 181 -25.74 -33.87 -23.62
C ARG A 181 -25.82 -34.49 -25.01
N ASN A 182 -24.73 -34.49 -25.76
CA ASN A 182 -24.70 -34.94 -27.16
C ASN A 182 -25.21 -36.37 -27.40
N PRO A 183 -24.80 -37.41 -26.65
CA PRO A 183 -25.28 -38.76 -26.89
C PRO A 183 -26.79 -38.86 -26.66
N LYS A 184 -27.29 -38.31 -25.54
CA LYS A 184 -28.74 -38.26 -25.23
C LYS A 184 -29.53 -37.49 -26.27
N ARG A 185 -28.97 -36.40 -26.82
CA ARG A 185 -29.63 -35.61 -27.87
C ARG A 185 -29.72 -36.39 -29.19
N LYS A 186 -28.69 -37.16 -29.54
CA LYS A 186 -28.72 -38.04 -30.73
C LYS A 186 -29.77 -39.13 -30.56
N GLU A 187 -29.85 -39.73 -29.38
CA GLU A 187 -30.88 -40.74 -29.04
C GLU A 187 -32.29 -40.14 -29.10
N LEU A 188 -32.50 -38.97 -28.49
CA LEU A 188 -33.75 -38.24 -28.56
C LEU A 188 -34.20 -37.99 -30.02
N GLN A 189 -33.28 -37.55 -30.88
CA GLN A 189 -33.58 -37.33 -32.30
C GLN A 189 -33.94 -38.61 -33.04
N LYS A 190 -33.42 -39.78 -32.64
CA LYS A 190 -33.81 -41.06 -33.23
C LYS A 190 -35.23 -41.44 -32.83
N LEU A 191 -35.54 -41.35 -31.53
CA LEU A 191 -36.88 -41.66 -31.02
C LEU A 191 -37.94 -40.69 -31.53
N GLU A 192 -37.63 -39.39 -31.63
CA GLU A 192 -38.55 -38.39 -32.20
C GLU A 192 -38.84 -38.67 -33.68
N LYS A 193 -37.86 -39.18 -34.44
CA LYS A 193 -38.08 -39.61 -35.83
C LYS A 193 -38.93 -40.87 -35.91
N GLU A 194 -38.70 -41.86 -35.04
CA GLU A 194 -39.50 -43.09 -34.96
C GLU A 194 -40.96 -42.77 -34.63
N LEU A 195 -41.18 -41.91 -33.62
CA LEU A 195 -42.51 -41.44 -33.25
C LEU A 195 -43.17 -40.64 -34.37
N ALA A 196 -42.44 -39.76 -35.06
CA ALA A 196 -42.97 -39.01 -36.20
C ALA A 196 -43.37 -39.92 -37.38
N ALA A 197 -42.62 -41.00 -37.63
CA ALA A 197 -42.97 -41.98 -38.65
C ALA A 197 -44.28 -42.69 -38.30
N LEU A 198 -44.46 -43.11 -37.04
CA LEU A 198 -45.70 -43.76 -36.59
C LEU A 198 -46.92 -42.82 -36.62
N ILE A 199 -46.75 -41.52 -36.38
CA ILE A 199 -47.87 -40.56 -36.48
C ILE A 199 -48.36 -40.39 -37.93
N LEU A 200 -47.49 -40.59 -38.92
CA LEU A 200 -47.83 -40.36 -40.32
C LEU A 200 -48.77 -41.43 -40.91
N PHE A 201 -48.84 -42.61 -40.28
CA PHE A 201 -49.71 -43.71 -40.69
C PHE A 201 -51.03 -43.65 -39.89
N PRO A 202 -52.19 -43.49 -40.54
CA PRO A 202 -53.48 -43.36 -39.86
C PRO A 202 -54.04 -44.69 -39.33
N ASP A 203 -53.66 -45.82 -39.93
CA ASP A 203 -54.06 -47.17 -39.51
C ASP A 203 -52.89 -47.83 -38.78
N LEU A 204 -52.86 -47.70 -37.45
CA LEU A 204 -51.85 -48.29 -36.58
C LEU A 204 -52.35 -49.63 -36.02
N ASP A 205 -51.52 -50.67 -36.07
CA ASP A 205 -51.79 -51.92 -35.34
C ASP A 205 -51.71 -51.69 -33.82
N GLU A 206 -52.38 -52.53 -33.01
CA GLU A 206 -52.33 -52.43 -31.53
C GLU A 206 -50.89 -52.42 -30.97
N GLU A 207 -49.97 -53.15 -31.61
CA GLU A 207 -48.55 -53.16 -31.26
C GLU A 207 -47.88 -51.82 -31.56
N GLN A 208 -48.24 -51.17 -32.67
CA GLN A 208 -47.70 -49.88 -33.08
C GLN A 208 -48.25 -48.75 -32.19
N GLU A 209 -49.49 -48.83 -31.75
CA GLU A 209 -50.05 -47.89 -30.77
C GLU A 209 -49.37 -47.99 -29.40
N LYS A 210 -49.12 -49.21 -28.91
CA LYS A 210 -48.34 -49.45 -27.69
C LYS A 210 -46.94 -48.87 -27.82
N ARG A 211 -46.26 -49.15 -28.94
CA ARG A 211 -44.93 -48.61 -29.22
C ARG A 211 -44.91 -47.07 -29.25
N ARG A 212 -45.93 -46.44 -29.84
CA ARG A 212 -46.08 -44.97 -29.86
C ARG A 212 -46.17 -44.39 -28.45
N LEU A 213 -46.94 -45.00 -27.56
CA LEU A 213 -47.06 -44.57 -26.17
C LEU A 213 -45.75 -44.75 -25.40
N GLU A 214 -45.06 -45.88 -25.59
CA GLU A 214 -43.73 -46.13 -25.01
C GLU A 214 -42.71 -45.06 -25.44
N LEU A 215 -42.63 -44.79 -26.75
CA LEU A 215 -41.73 -43.78 -27.30
C LEU A 215 -42.00 -42.39 -26.71
N ALA A 216 -43.27 -42.02 -26.52
CA ALA A 216 -43.62 -40.75 -25.90
C ALA A 216 -43.08 -40.64 -24.46
N VAL A 217 -43.17 -41.72 -23.68
CA VAL A 217 -42.63 -41.79 -22.30
C VAL A 217 -41.10 -41.74 -22.30
N GLU A 218 -40.45 -42.48 -23.20
CA GLU A 218 -38.99 -42.49 -23.34
C GLU A 218 -38.44 -41.10 -23.73
N ILE A 219 -39.09 -40.43 -24.68
CA ILE A 219 -38.75 -39.08 -25.14
C ILE A 219 -38.87 -38.08 -23.98
N GLU A 220 -39.97 -38.11 -23.22
CA GLU A 220 -40.17 -37.26 -22.04
C GLU A 220 -39.09 -37.51 -20.98
N HIS A 221 -38.77 -38.76 -20.71
CA HIS A 221 -37.71 -39.13 -19.77
C HIS A 221 -36.33 -38.64 -20.24
N LEU A 222 -35.98 -38.81 -21.51
CA LEU A 222 -34.74 -38.31 -22.08
C LEU A 222 -34.66 -36.78 -22.06
N LYS A 223 -35.75 -36.07 -22.37
CA LYS A 223 -35.84 -34.60 -22.26
C LYS A 223 -35.57 -34.15 -20.84
N LYS A 224 -36.18 -34.79 -19.84
CA LYS A 224 -35.91 -34.53 -18.42
C LYS A 224 -34.45 -34.76 -18.06
N ARG A 225 -33.87 -35.89 -18.49
CA ARG A 225 -32.44 -36.23 -18.25
C ARG A 225 -31.46 -35.30 -18.94
N ILE A 226 -31.83 -34.68 -20.06
CA ILE A 226 -31.02 -33.65 -20.73
C ILE A 226 -31.11 -32.33 -19.96
N LYS A 227 -32.32 -31.94 -19.53
CA LYS A 227 -32.55 -30.72 -18.77
C LYS A 227 -31.87 -30.74 -17.40
N ALA A 228 -31.79 -31.92 -16.78
CA ALA A 228 -31.13 -32.12 -15.48
C ALA A 228 -29.61 -31.93 -15.51
N ILE A 229 -28.96 -31.87 -16.67
CA ILE A 229 -27.50 -31.68 -16.76
C ILE A 229 -27.14 -30.26 -16.29
N PRO A 230 -26.36 -30.11 -15.20
CA PRO A 230 -25.99 -28.81 -14.66
C PRO A 230 -25.17 -27.98 -15.66
N PHE A 231 -25.28 -26.66 -15.56
CA PHE A 231 -24.44 -25.74 -16.34
C PHE A 231 -23.02 -25.63 -15.76
N ILE A 232 -22.89 -25.67 -14.44
CA ILE A 232 -21.64 -25.60 -13.69
C ILE A 232 -21.72 -26.67 -12.60
N ASP A 233 -20.57 -27.26 -12.27
CA ASP A 233 -20.42 -28.33 -11.28
C ASP A 233 -19.05 -28.19 -10.61
N GLU A 234 -18.88 -28.74 -9.42
CA GLU A 234 -17.69 -28.57 -8.59
C GLU A 234 -16.43 -29.13 -9.29
N ILE A 235 -16.60 -30.22 -10.03
CA ILE A 235 -15.53 -30.87 -10.80
C ILE A 235 -14.97 -29.96 -11.90
N ASP A 236 -15.77 -28.99 -12.37
CA ASP A 236 -15.38 -28.04 -13.41
C ASP A 236 -14.58 -26.84 -12.85
N LEU A 237 -14.66 -26.58 -11.54
CA LEU A 237 -14.03 -25.42 -10.91
C LEU A 237 -12.50 -25.51 -10.95
N ARG A 238 -11.85 -24.37 -11.22
CA ARG A 238 -10.40 -24.29 -11.35
C ARG A 238 -9.92 -23.01 -10.71
N TYR A 239 -9.01 -23.14 -9.75
CA TYR A 239 -8.46 -22.03 -8.98
C TYR A 239 -7.00 -21.84 -9.31
N HIS A 240 -6.53 -20.60 -9.35
CA HIS A 240 -5.13 -20.27 -9.53
C HIS A 240 -4.31 -20.77 -8.33
N ASN A 241 -3.28 -21.57 -8.62
CA ASN A 241 -2.39 -22.13 -7.61
C ASN A 241 -1.13 -21.28 -7.45
N TYR A 242 -0.71 -21.10 -6.20
CA TYR A 242 0.54 -20.43 -5.85
C TYR A 242 1.29 -21.30 -4.84
N VAL A 243 2.55 -21.59 -5.14
CA VAL A 243 3.45 -22.39 -4.29
C VAL A 243 4.53 -21.46 -3.73
N LYS A 244 4.94 -21.69 -2.49
CA LYS A 244 6.08 -20.99 -1.89
C LYS A 244 7.36 -21.61 -2.42
N GLU A 245 8.20 -20.79 -3.05
CA GLU A 245 9.56 -21.17 -3.44
C GLU A 245 10.55 -20.35 -2.58
N PRO A 246 11.63 -20.97 -2.08
CA PRO A 246 12.73 -20.21 -1.48
C PRO A 246 13.38 -19.33 -2.54
N VAL A 247 13.79 -18.12 -2.15
CA VAL A 247 14.51 -17.16 -3.01
C VAL A 247 15.97 -17.56 -3.15
#